data_AF-A0A1M5GGS4-F1
#
_entry.id   AF-A0A1M5GGS4-F1
#
_cell.length_a   1.000
_cell.length_b   1.000
_cell.length_c   1.000
_cell.angle_alpha   90.00
_cell.angle_beta   90.00
_cell.angle_gamma   90.00
#
_symmetry.space_group_name_H-M   'P 1'
#
loop_
_entity.id
_entity.type
_entity.pdbx_description
1 polymer ?
#
loop_
_entity_poly.entity_id
_entity_poly.type
_entity_poly.pdbx_seq_one_letter_code
_entity_poly.pdbx_strand_id
1 'polypeptide(L)'
;MDTIFSFVSKRLFYFLFPILGILFMSTECAGFGLSGLGDIIYNIDGSCIREGASSSGSVVYNIDNKYIRAGSSTYGSIIYNIDGNNIRYGSSAFGTIAYYIDGDNIRKDTSDGVIIYIKDGNYIRANY
;
A
#
# COMPACT_ATOMS: atom_id res chain seq x y z
N MET A 1 -10.47 28.09 11.92
CA MET A 1 -9.24 27.62 11.24
C MET A 1 -8.77 26.31 11.87
N ASP A 2 -9.67 25.41 12.23
CA ASP A 2 -10.37 24.41 11.40
C ASP A 2 -9.71 23.03 11.52
N THR A 3 -9.75 22.51 12.75
CA THR A 3 -9.41 21.13 13.13
C THR A 3 -10.22 20.09 12.33
N ILE A 4 -11.37 20.48 11.79
CA ILE A 4 -12.23 19.68 10.91
C ILE A 4 -11.57 19.50 9.52
N PHE A 5 -10.89 20.52 9.00
CA PHE A 5 -10.14 20.40 7.74
C PHE A 5 -8.88 19.53 7.90
N SER A 6 -8.27 19.49 9.09
CA SER A 6 -7.12 18.62 9.40
C SER A 6 -7.52 17.13 9.46
N PHE A 7 -8.70 16.80 9.97
CA PHE A 7 -9.16 15.41 10.08
C PHE A 7 -9.73 14.87 8.76
N VAL A 8 -10.41 15.70 7.96
CA VAL A 8 -10.94 15.34 6.64
C VAL A 8 -9.84 15.29 5.58
N SER A 9 -8.84 16.18 5.64
CA SER A 9 -7.74 16.21 4.67
C SER A 9 -6.73 15.08 4.86
N LYS A 10 -6.46 14.66 6.11
CA LYS A 10 -5.60 13.51 6.39
C LYS A 10 -6.26 12.19 5.98
N ARG A 11 -7.57 12.02 6.24
CA ARG A 11 -8.31 10.83 5.80
C ARG A 11 -8.44 10.70 4.28
N LEU A 12 -8.41 11.80 3.54
CA LEU A 12 -8.41 11.77 2.08
C LEU A 12 -7.04 11.38 1.49
N PHE A 13 -5.93 11.65 2.20
CA PHE A 13 -4.58 11.31 1.76
C PHE A 13 -4.17 9.88 2.10
N TYR A 14 -4.67 9.30 3.20
CA TYR A 14 -4.46 7.89 3.57
C TYR A 14 -5.40 6.92 2.85
N PHE A 15 -6.18 7.37 1.87
CA PHE A 15 -7.02 6.53 1.02
C PHE A 15 -6.28 6.01 -0.22
N LEU A 16 -4.95 5.92 -0.17
CA LEU A 16 -4.12 5.62 -1.32
C LEU A 16 -3.04 4.61 -0.92
N PHE A 17 -3.13 3.44 -1.54
CA PHE A 17 -2.94 2.15 -0.91
C PHE A 17 -1.52 1.64 -0.91
N PRO A 18 -1.22 0.70 0.00
CA PRO A 18 0.05 0.04 -0.02
C PRO A 18 -0.06 -1.20 -0.87
N ILE A 19 0.80 -1.25 -1.86
CA ILE A 19 0.78 -2.30 -2.84
C ILE A 19 2.17 -2.93 -2.84
N LEU A 20 2.15 -4.26 -2.89
CA LEU A 20 3.28 -5.16 -3.16
C LEU A 20 4.00 -5.77 -1.95
N GLY A 21 3.29 -6.68 -1.28
CA GLY A 21 3.88 -7.79 -0.53
C GLY A 21 3.80 -9.16 -1.22
N ILE A 22 3.31 -9.27 -2.47
CA ILE A 22 2.89 -10.59 -3.04
C ILE A 22 3.81 -11.18 -4.13
N LEU A 23 4.89 -10.50 -4.57
CA LEU A 23 5.86 -11.15 -5.49
C LEU A 23 7.25 -11.42 -4.91
N PHE A 24 7.53 -10.98 -3.68
CA PHE A 24 8.80 -11.23 -3.02
C PHE A 24 8.55 -11.61 -1.56
N MET A 25 8.14 -12.85 -1.32
CA MET A 25 8.39 -13.47 -0.01
C MET A 25 9.91 -13.72 0.10
N SER A 26 10.66 -12.74 0.58
CA SER A 26 11.86 -13.06 1.35
C SER A 26 11.43 -13.17 2.80
N THR A 27 11.23 -14.40 3.26
CA THR A 27 11.18 -14.74 4.68
C THR A 27 12.51 -14.40 5.34
N GLU A 28 12.68 -13.14 5.70
CA GLU A 28 13.60 -12.70 6.74
C GLU A 28 12.88 -11.61 7.52
N CYS A 29 12.09 -12.02 8.51
CA CYS A 29 11.65 -11.11 9.57
C CYS A 29 12.87 -10.81 10.45
N ALA A 30 13.79 -9.98 9.95
CA ALA A 30 14.69 -9.29 10.85
C ALA A 30 13.85 -8.28 11.61
N GLY A 31 13.36 -8.68 12.79
CA GLY A 31 12.79 -7.79 13.77
C GLY A 31 13.81 -6.72 14.13
N PHE A 32 13.82 -5.63 13.38
CA PHE A 32 14.53 -4.43 13.73
C PHE A 32 13.49 -3.56 14.42
N GLY A 33 13.58 -3.47 15.75
CA GLY A 33 12.84 -2.48 16.53
C GLY A 33 13.28 -1.09 16.07
N LEU A 34 12.61 -0.56 15.05
CA LEU A 34 12.89 0.76 14.51
C LEU A 34 11.98 1.74 15.23
N SER A 35 12.49 2.30 16.31
CA SER A 35 11.98 3.48 17.02
C SER A 35 12.06 4.76 16.14
N GLY A 36 11.59 4.67 14.90
CA GLY A 36 11.63 5.73 13.89
C GLY A 36 10.78 5.48 12.63
N LEU A 37 10.00 4.40 12.56
CA LEU A 37 9.01 4.20 11.49
C LEU A 37 7.64 4.73 11.92
N GLY A 38 6.88 5.29 10.99
CA GLY A 38 5.53 5.79 11.25
C GLY A 38 4.52 4.70 11.57
N ASP A 39 3.28 5.13 11.83
CA ASP A 39 2.17 4.25 12.22
C ASP A 39 1.94 3.15 11.17
N ILE A 40 1.57 1.95 11.63
CA ILE A 40 1.10 0.87 10.75
C ILE A 40 -0.27 1.28 10.21
N ILE A 41 -0.35 1.53 8.91
CA ILE A 41 -1.59 1.93 8.25
C ILE A 41 -2.31 0.71 7.68
N TYR A 42 -1.57 -0.35 7.32
CA TYR A 42 -2.15 -1.56 6.75
C TYR A 42 -1.39 -2.83 7.11
N ASN A 43 -2.10 -3.95 7.02
CA ASN A 43 -1.61 -5.30 7.20
C ASN A 43 -1.96 -6.15 5.97
N ILE A 44 -1.00 -6.92 5.48
CA ILE A 44 -1.15 -7.84 4.36
C ILE A 44 -1.41 -9.24 4.92
N ASP A 45 -2.58 -9.77 4.62
CA ASP A 45 -3.07 -11.08 5.06
C ASP A 45 -3.42 -11.92 3.83
N GLY A 46 -2.45 -12.72 3.38
CA GLY A 46 -2.55 -13.47 2.12
C GLY A 46 -2.75 -12.53 0.93
N SER A 47 -3.84 -12.69 0.19
CA SER A 47 -4.23 -11.82 -0.92
C SER A 47 -4.99 -10.56 -0.50
N CYS A 48 -5.30 -10.39 0.80
CA CYS A 48 -6.08 -9.28 1.29
C CYS A 48 -5.18 -8.21 1.92
N ILE A 49 -5.48 -6.94 1.66
CA ILE A 49 -4.89 -5.80 2.37
C ILE A 49 -5.96 -5.27 3.32
N ARG A 50 -5.63 -5.25 4.61
CA ARG A 50 -6.51 -4.82 5.70
C ARG A 50 -6.04 -3.49 6.28
N GLU A 51 -6.98 -2.69 6.74
CA GLU A 51 -6.67 -1.45 7.47
C GLU A 51 -6.08 -1.75 8.86
N GLY A 52 -5.06 -0.98 9.22
CA GLY A 52 -4.35 -1.08 10.49
C GLY A 52 -3.48 -2.32 10.64
N ALA A 53 -2.98 -2.55 11.86
CA ALA A 53 -2.08 -3.65 12.19
C ALA A 53 -2.79 -5.00 12.46
N SER A 54 -4.12 -5.00 12.57
CA SER A 54 -4.88 -6.16 13.03
C SER A 54 -5.24 -7.10 11.87
N SER A 55 -5.20 -8.42 12.13
CA SER A 55 -5.74 -9.43 11.22
C SER A 55 -7.28 -9.41 11.14
N SER A 56 -7.94 -8.79 12.12
CA SER A 56 -9.40 -8.57 12.14
C SER A 56 -9.81 -7.24 11.51
N GLY A 57 -8.87 -6.47 10.96
CA GLY A 57 -9.17 -5.21 10.27
C GLY A 57 -10.02 -5.42 9.01
N SER A 58 -10.77 -4.40 8.62
CA SER A 58 -11.58 -4.42 7.40
C SER A 58 -10.68 -4.62 6.19
N VAL A 59 -11.06 -5.53 5.29
CA VAL A 59 -10.35 -5.71 4.03
C VAL A 59 -10.70 -4.54 3.12
N VAL A 60 -9.68 -3.81 2.71
CA VAL A 60 -9.82 -2.64 1.84
C VAL A 60 -9.46 -2.98 0.40
N TYR A 61 -8.53 -3.92 0.19
CA TYR A 61 -8.15 -4.42 -1.14
C TYR A 61 -7.97 -5.92 -1.20
N ASN A 62 -8.13 -6.46 -2.39
CA ASN A 62 -7.78 -7.81 -2.77
C ASN A 62 -6.77 -7.75 -3.92
N ILE A 63 -5.69 -8.51 -3.79
CA ILE A 63 -4.67 -8.68 -4.81
C ILE A 63 -5.01 -9.96 -5.58
N ASP A 64 -5.34 -9.77 -6.85
CA ASP A 64 -5.66 -10.81 -7.81
C ASP A 64 -4.65 -10.75 -8.95
N ASN A 65 -3.63 -11.62 -8.85
CA ASN A 65 -2.50 -11.66 -9.77
C ASN A 65 -1.80 -10.30 -9.89
N LYS A 66 -1.87 -9.66 -11.07
CA LYS A 66 -1.30 -8.34 -11.35
C LYS A 66 -2.28 -7.19 -11.07
N TYR A 67 -3.47 -7.47 -10.58
CA TYR A 67 -4.50 -6.47 -10.34
C TYR A 67 -4.80 -6.32 -8.86
N ILE A 68 -5.20 -5.10 -8.51
CA ILE A 68 -5.55 -4.75 -7.14
C ILE A 68 -6.93 -4.16 -7.18
N ARG A 69 -7.80 -4.80 -6.44
CA ARG A 69 -9.23 -4.63 -6.52
C ARG A 69 -9.75 -4.05 -5.22
N ALA A 70 -10.72 -3.15 -5.32
CA ALA A 70 -11.37 -2.61 -4.14
C ALA A 70 -12.17 -3.70 -3.41
N GLY A 71 -12.04 -3.72 -2.09
CA GLY A 71 -12.71 -4.66 -1.18
C GLY A 71 -12.07 -6.05 -1.16
N SER A 72 -12.76 -7.00 -0.54
CA SER A 72 -12.25 -8.37 -0.32
C SER A 72 -12.40 -9.31 -1.52
N SER A 73 -13.12 -8.91 -2.56
CA SER A 73 -13.50 -9.80 -3.66
C SER A 73 -12.55 -9.72 -4.85
N THR A 74 -12.24 -10.88 -5.45
CA THR A 74 -11.52 -10.97 -6.73
C THR A 74 -12.36 -10.53 -7.93
N TYR A 75 -13.65 -10.28 -7.74
CA TYR A 75 -14.55 -9.70 -8.74
C TYR A 75 -14.77 -8.19 -8.57
N GLY A 76 -14.13 -7.58 -7.56
CA GLY A 76 -14.20 -6.14 -7.33
C GLY A 76 -13.57 -5.33 -8.46
N SER A 77 -13.90 -4.04 -8.50
CA SER A 77 -13.33 -3.09 -9.47
C SER A 77 -11.82 -3.03 -9.35
N ILE A 78 -11.13 -3.14 -10.48
CA ILE A 78 -9.67 -2.97 -10.56
C ILE A 78 -9.36 -1.49 -10.34
N ILE A 79 -8.62 -1.19 -9.27
CA ILE A 79 -8.18 0.16 -8.95
C ILE A 79 -6.73 0.37 -9.38
N TYR A 80 -5.91 -0.69 -9.35
CA TYR A 80 -4.53 -0.65 -9.85
C TYR A 80 -4.14 -1.90 -10.61
N ASN A 81 -3.09 -1.75 -11.40
CA ASN A 81 -2.33 -2.85 -11.93
C ASN A 81 -0.86 -2.76 -11.48
N ILE A 82 -0.21 -3.91 -11.52
CA ILE A 82 1.20 -4.09 -11.20
C ILE A 82 1.92 -4.39 -12.51
N ASP A 83 2.93 -3.57 -12.81
CA ASP A 83 3.74 -3.63 -14.01
C ASP A 83 5.22 -3.49 -13.62
N GLY A 84 5.83 -4.62 -13.26
CA GLY A 84 7.17 -4.65 -12.66
C GLY A 84 7.19 -3.88 -11.34
N ASN A 85 8.05 -2.86 -11.26
CA ASN A 85 8.14 -1.97 -10.09
C ASN A 85 7.09 -0.86 -10.09
N ASN A 86 6.34 -0.69 -11.18
CA ASN A 86 5.32 0.34 -11.28
C ASN A 86 3.97 -0.19 -10.85
N ILE A 87 3.26 0.61 -10.07
CA ILE A 87 1.85 0.42 -9.76
C ILE A 87 1.10 1.52 -10.48
N ARG A 88 0.17 1.19 -11.36
CA ARG A 88 -0.55 2.17 -12.17
C ARG A 88 -2.02 2.18 -11.83
N TYR A 89 -2.66 3.33 -12.00
CA TYR A 89 -4.10 3.45 -11.84
C TYR A 89 -4.85 2.64 -12.90
N GLY A 90 -5.89 1.95 -12.46
CA GLY A 90 -6.78 1.14 -13.30
C GLY A 90 -6.12 -0.15 -13.81
N SER A 91 -6.72 -0.73 -14.85
CA SER A 91 -6.28 -2.01 -15.43
C SER A 91 -5.25 -1.86 -16.57
N SER A 92 -5.06 -0.64 -17.09
CA SER A 92 -4.28 -0.40 -18.31
C SER A 92 -2.76 -0.45 -18.08
N ALA A 93 -2.05 -1.22 -18.90
CA ALA A 93 -0.58 -1.28 -18.88
C ALA A 93 0.10 0.06 -19.21
N PHE A 94 -0.64 1.00 -19.80
CA PHE A 94 -0.17 2.36 -20.11
C PHE A 94 -0.79 3.42 -19.21
N GLY A 95 -1.42 3.00 -18.11
CA GLY A 95 -2.00 3.92 -17.13
C GLY A 95 -0.95 4.78 -16.44
N THR A 96 -1.41 5.90 -15.87
CA THR A 96 -0.59 6.77 -15.02
C THR A 96 -0.04 5.97 -13.84
N ILE A 97 1.27 6.10 -13.61
CA ILE A 97 1.92 5.46 -12.47
C ILE A 97 1.44 6.18 -11.20
N ALA A 98 0.91 5.42 -10.26
CA ALA A 98 0.55 5.89 -8.92
C ALA A 98 1.77 5.80 -7.99
N TYR A 99 2.50 4.70 -8.09
CA TYR A 99 3.63 4.41 -7.21
C TYR A 99 4.73 3.65 -7.92
N TYR A 100 5.94 3.84 -7.41
CA TYR A 100 7.12 3.07 -7.76
C TYR A 100 7.63 2.33 -6.54
N ILE A 101 8.00 1.07 -6.74
CA ILE A 101 8.47 0.19 -5.66
C ILE A 101 9.99 0.07 -5.78
N ASP A 102 10.67 0.45 -4.70
CA ASP A 102 12.11 0.51 -4.58
C ASP A 102 12.55 -0.28 -3.34
N GLY A 103 12.63 -1.61 -3.49
CA GLY A 103 12.86 -2.52 -2.36
C GLY A 103 11.72 -2.43 -1.34
N ASP A 104 12.03 -2.01 -0.12
CA ASP A 104 11.06 -1.80 0.96
C ASP A 104 10.37 -0.43 0.91
N ASN A 105 10.87 0.49 0.09
CA ASN A 105 10.28 1.82 -0.05
C ASN A 105 9.21 1.83 -1.14
N ILE A 106 8.07 2.48 -0.83
CA ILE A 106 7.04 2.79 -1.81
C ILE A 106 7.10 4.30 -2.04
N ARG A 107 7.42 4.66 -3.28
CA ARG A 107 7.57 6.04 -3.74
C ARG A 107 6.34 6.47 -4.51
N LYS A 108 6.03 7.76 -4.42
CA LYS A 108 4.97 8.37 -5.23
C LYS A 108 5.40 8.55 -6.68
N ASP A 109 4.58 8.09 -7.61
CA ASP A 109 4.69 8.24 -9.07
C ASP A 109 5.93 7.61 -9.75
N THR A 110 7.17 7.92 -9.35
CA THR A 110 8.40 7.49 -10.06
C THR A 110 9.50 7.00 -9.12
N SER A 111 10.59 6.45 -9.69
CA SER A 111 11.78 6.00 -8.94
C SER A 111 12.49 7.10 -8.16
N ASP A 112 12.38 8.34 -8.62
CA ASP A 112 12.90 9.53 -7.95
C ASP A 112 11.85 10.19 -7.04
N GLY A 113 10.66 9.60 -6.98
CA GLY A 113 9.56 10.07 -6.16
C GLY A 113 9.85 10.03 -4.66
N VAL A 114 9.11 10.86 -3.92
CA VAL A 114 9.15 10.89 -2.47
C VAL A 114 8.68 9.56 -1.92
N ILE A 115 9.41 9.03 -0.92
CA ILE A 115 8.99 7.84 -0.18
C ILE A 115 7.80 8.22 0.69
N ILE A 116 6.69 7.53 0.49
CA ILE A 116 5.42 7.79 1.22
C ILE A 116 5.07 6.65 2.17
N TYR A 117 5.54 5.43 1.88
CA TYR A 117 5.35 4.27 2.72
C TYR A 117 6.61 3.41 2.76
N ILE A 118 6.72 2.64 3.84
CA ILE A 118 7.77 1.64 4.04
C ILE A 118 7.09 0.31 4.33
N LYS A 119 7.58 -0.74 3.65
CA LYS A 119 7.23 -2.13 3.93
C LYS A 119 8.06 -2.64 5.11
N ASP A 120 7.38 -3.27 6.04
CA ASP A 120 7.98 -3.89 7.23
C ASP A 120 7.35 -5.27 7.41
N GLY A 121 7.90 -6.26 6.69
CA GLY A 121 7.30 -7.58 6.55
C GLY A 121 5.90 -7.52 5.94
N ASN A 122 4.89 -7.98 6.69
CA ASN A 122 3.49 -7.95 6.28
C ASN A 122 2.81 -6.59 6.54
N TYR A 123 3.52 -5.65 7.16
CA TYR A 123 2.96 -4.35 7.52
C TYR A 123 3.41 -3.27 6.56
N ILE A 124 2.55 -2.26 6.43
CA ILE A 124 2.86 -1.06 5.66
C ILE A 124 2.69 0.14 6.56
N ARG A 125 3.76 0.92 6.65
CA ARG A 125 3.87 2.06 7.56
C ARG A 125 3.91 3.36 6.78
N ALA A 126 3.29 4.40 7.34
CA ALA A 126 3.44 5.75 6.84
C ALA A 126 4.90 6.20 7.00
N ASN A 127 5.42 6.88 5.98
CA ASN A 127 6.64 7.69 6.09
C ASN A 127 6.19 9.16 6.23
N TYR A 128 6.70 9.85 7.25
CA TYR A 128 6.33 11.24 7.60
C TYR A 128 7.42 12.23 7.24
#